data_AF-A0A4R0XMH7-F1
#
_entry.id   AF-A0A4R0XMH7-F1
#
_cell.length_a   1.000
_cell.length_b   1.000
_cell.length_c   1.000
_cell.angle_alpha   90.00
_cell.angle_beta   90.00
_cell.angle_gamma   90.00
#
_symmetry.space_group_name_H-M   'P 1'
#
loop_
_entity.id
_entity.type
_entity.pdbx_description
1 polymer ?
#
loop_
_entity_poly.entity_id
_entity_poly.type
_entity_poly.pdbx_seq_one_letter_code
_entity_poly.pdbx_strand_id
1 'polypeptide(L)'
;MCDRWRNDFSTFLADMGERPVGMTLDRFPDTDGHYEPGNCRWATNREQQNNRRNNVLIEHGGQMKTCTQVAREYGIRPSVFIGRIRRGWSVERATS
;
A
#
# COMPACT_ATOMS: atom_id res chain seq x y z
N MET A 1 5.79 -17.25 4.96
CA MET A 1 7.22 -16.96 4.81
C MET A 1 7.83 -18.19 4.17
N CYS A 2 8.71 -18.05 3.18
CA CYS A 2 9.32 -19.20 2.52
C CYS A 2 10.31 -19.92 3.45
N ASP A 3 10.55 -21.21 3.18
CA ASP A 3 11.38 -22.06 4.04
C ASP A 3 12.83 -21.59 4.11
N ARG A 4 13.38 -21.04 3.02
CA ARG A 4 14.75 -20.51 2.97
C ARG A 4 14.96 -19.42 4.04
N TRP A 5 14.09 -18.43 4.10
CA TRP A 5 14.16 -17.37 5.12
C TRP A 5 13.83 -17.87 6.52
N ARG A 6 12.94 -18.86 6.64
CA ARG A 6 12.56 -19.46 7.93
C ARG A 6 13.73 -20.20 8.59
N ASN A 7 14.57 -20.84 7.77
CA ASN A 7 15.65 -21.71 8.24
C ASN A 7 17.02 -21.01 8.26
N ASP A 8 17.20 -19.89 7.54
CA ASP A 8 18.47 -19.16 7.48
C ASP A 8 18.27 -17.65 7.31
N PHE A 9 18.56 -16.88 8.36
CA PHE A 9 18.46 -15.42 8.32
C PHE A 9 19.44 -14.76 7.33
N SER A 10 20.61 -15.37 7.07
CA SER A 10 21.59 -14.80 6.13
C SER A 10 21.03 -14.73 4.70
N THR A 11 20.15 -15.68 4.34
CA THR A 11 19.45 -15.66 3.06
C THR A 11 18.44 -14.52 2.96
N PHE A 12 17.72 -14.23 4.05
CA PHE A 12 16.83 -13.07 4.12
C PHE A 12 17.64 -11.78 3.92
N LEU A 13 18.77 -11.63 4.61
CA LEU A 13 19.62 -10.45 4.48
C LEU A 13 20.21 -10.32 3.07
N ALA A 14 20.59 -11.43 2.43
CA ALA A 14 21.08 -11.42 1.05
C ALA A 14 20.00 -11.03 0.04
N ASP A 15 18.75 -11.49 0.24
CA ASP A 15 17.64 -11.22 -0.68
C ASP A 15 17.04 -9.82 -0.47
N MET A 16 16.94 -9.35 0.78
CA MET A 16 16.27 -8.08 1.14
C MET A 16 17.23 -6.91 1.36
N GLY A 17 18.51 -7.18 1.60
CA GLY A 17 19.46 -6.18 2.06
C GLY A 17 19.17 -5.65 3.48
N GLU A 18 20.01 -4.72 3.94
CA GLU A 18 19.78 -4.04 5.21
C GLU A 18 18.52 -3.19 5.16
N ARG A 19 17.80 -3.16 6.28
CA ARG A 19 16.60 -2.34 6.42
C ARG A 19 16.95 -0.85 6.40
N PRO A 20 16.43 -0.07 5.44
CA PRO A 20 16.59 1.38 5.46
C PRO A 20 15.93 2.02 6.70
N VAL A 21 16.46 3.16 7.14
CA VAL A 21 15.92 3.90 8.28
C VAL A 21 14.47 4.32 8.02
N GLY A 22 13.61 4.13 9.02
CA GLY A 22 12.19 4.50 8.93
C GLY A 22 11.32 3.57 8.08
N MET A 23 11.86 2.46 7.57
CA MET A 23 11.12 1.47 6.79
C MET A 23 10.87 0.18 7.56
N THR A 24 9.84 -0.54 7.14
CA THR A 24 9.38 -1.83 7.66
C THR A 24 9.08 -2.79 6.50
N LEU A 25 9.04 -4.09 6.79
CA LEU A 25 8.80 -5.12 5.78
C LEU A 25 7.31 -5.14 5.37
N ASP A 26 7.03 -5.09 4.07
CA ASP A 26 5.68 -5.09 3.47
C ASP A 26 5.54 -6.22 2.45
N ARG A 27 4.33 -6.77 2.29
CA ARG A 27 4.04 -7.81 1.28
C ARG A 27 3.52 -7.16 0.00
N PHE A 28 4.32 -7.18 -1.04
CA PHE A 28 4.03 -6.52 -2.31
C PHE A 28 4.74 -7.26 -3.45
N PRO A 29 4.09 -7.51 -4.61
CA PRO A 29 2.80 -6.96 -5.03
C PRO A 29 1.56 -7.72 -4.52
N ASP A 30 1.72 -8.90 -3.91
CA ASP A 30 0.61 -9.73 -3.42
C ASP A 30 0.51 -9.68 -1.88
N THR A 31 -0.51 -8.98 -1.39
CA THR A 31 -0.75 -8.82 0.04
C THR A 31 -1.23 -10.11 0.74
N ASP A 32 -1.79 -11.06 -0.01
CA ASP A 32 -2.26 -12.36 0.49
C ASP A 32 -1.18 -13.45 0.35
N GLY A 33 -0.14 -13.19 -0.45
CA GLY A 33 1.00 -14.08 -0.63
C GLY A 33 1.91 -14.24 0.59
N HIS A 34 2.94 -15.06 0.44
CA HIS A 34 3.91 -15.32 1.50
C HIS A 34 5.01 -14.25 1.59
N TYR A 35 5.70 -14.20 2.74
CA TYR A 35 6.96 -13.45 2.85
C TYR A 35 8.07 -14.22 2.14
N GLU A 36 8.46 -13.76 0.95
CA GLU A 36 9.44 -14.42 0.11
C GLU A 36 10.08 -13.42 -0.87
N PRO A 37 11.23 -13.77 -1.46
CA PRO A 37 11.82 -12.95 -2.51
C PRO A 37 10.81 -12.69 -3.63
N GLY A 38 10.68 -11.44 -4.05
CA GLY A 38 9.72 -11.03 -5.08
C GLY A 38 8.31 -10.69 -4.57
N ASN A 39 7.95 -11.06 -3.33
CA ASN A 39 6.70 -10.63 -2.68
C ASN A 39 6.94 -9.82 -1.39
N CYS A 40 8.12 -9.25 -1.24
CA CYS A 40 8.50 -8.43 -0.10
C CYS A 40 9.28 -7.21 -0.54
N ARG A 41 9.03 -6.09 0.14
CA ARG A 41 9.81 -4.85 -0.03
C ARG A 41 9.99 -4.14 1.31
N TRP A 42 11.03 -3.33 1.42
CA TRP A 42 11.07 -2.28 2.44
C TRP A 42 10.12 -1.16 2.05
N ALA A 43 9.26 -0.77 2.98
CA ALA A 43 8.25 0.24 2.75
C ALA A 43 8.09 1.16 3.96
N THR A 44 7.70 2.40 3.70
CA THR A 44 7.27 3.36 4.71
C THR A 44 5.91 2.96 5.30
N ASN A 45 5.61 3.47 6.50
CA ASN A 45 4.27 3.34 7.09
C ASN A 45 3.16 3.75 6.13
N ARG A 46 3.38 4.80 5.32
CA ARG A 46 2.37 5.29 4.37
C ARG A 46 2.14 4.31 3.21
N GLU A 47 3.19 3.74 2.67
CA GLU A 47 3.09 2.74 1.59
C GLU A 47 2.38 1.48 2.09
N GLN A 48 2.75 0.97 3.27
CA GLN A 48 2.06 -0.17 3.87
C GLN A 48 0.58 0.11 4.10
N GLN A 49 0.22 1.30 4.59
CA GLN A 49 -1.17 1.68 4.79
C GLN A 49 -1.97 1.72 3.49
N ASN A 50 -1.36 2.21 2.41
CA ASN A 50 -2.00 2.22 1.08
C ASN A 50 -2.11 0.81 0.49
N ASN A 51 -1.22 -0.11 0.86
CA ASN A 51 -1.22 -1.51 0.41
C ASN A 51 -2.27 -2.39 1.12
N ARG A 52 -2.97 -1.88 2.15
CA ARG A 52 -3.95 -2.69 2.88
C ARG A 52 -5.17 -3.03 2.03
N ARG A 53 -5.56 -4.31 2.04
CA ARG A 53 -6.76 -4.84 1.35
C ARG A 53 -8.10 -4.21 1.78
N ASN A 54 -8.16 -3.58 2.96
CA ASN A 54 -9.38 -2.94 3.46
C ASN A 54 -9.55 -1.50 2.96
N ASN A 55 -8.66 -1.03 2.08
CA ASN A 55 -8.82 0.26 1.44
C ASN A 55 -9.91 0.22 0.38
N VAL A 56 -10.64 1.34 0.26
CA VAL A 56 -11.53 1.57 -0.88
C VAL A 56 -10.68 2.03 -2.05
N LEU A 57 -10.63 1.20 -3.09
CA LEU A 57 -9.97 1.52 -4.35
C LEU A 57 -10.97 2.14 -5.33
N ILE A 58 -10.52 3.19 -6.02
CA ILE A 58 -11.26 3.87 -7.08
C ILE A 58 -10.35 4.04 -8.29
N GLU A 59 -10.94 4.03 -9.47
CA GLU A 59 -10.23 4.39 -10.69
C GLU A 59 -9.98 5.90 -10.71
N HIS A 60 -8.72 6.29 -10.93
CA HIS A 60 -8.34 7.69 -11.05
C HIS A 60 -7.12 7.85 -11.96
N GLY A 61 -7.29 8.54 -13.09
CA GLY A 61 -6.22 8.77 -14.06
C GLY A 61 -5.67 7.49 -14.71
N GLY A 62 -6.54 6.51 -14.99
CA GLY A 62 -6.16 5.23 -15.60
C GLY A 62 -5.46 4.25 -14.63
N GLN A 63 -5.48 4.53 -13.32
CA GLN A 63 -4.90 3.66 -12.29
C GLN A 63 -5.88 3.45 -11.15
N MET A 64 -5.83 2.25 -10.54
CA MET A 64 -6.54 2.01 -9.27
C MET A 64 -5.75 2.65 -8.13
N LYS A 65 -6.38 3.57 -7.40
CA LYS A 65 -5.80 4.25 -6.25
C LYS A 65 -6.74 4.16 -5.06
N THR A 66 -6.18 4.20 -3.86
CA THR A 66 -7.01 4.34 -2.65
C THR A 66 -7.68 5.72 -2.63
N CYS A 67 -8.89 5.81 -2.06
CA CYS A 67 -9.56 7.11 -1.84
C CYS A 67 -8.66 8.11 -1.09
N THR A 68 -7.81 7.62 -0.17
CA THR A 68 -6.88 8.45 0.59
C THR A 68 -5.75 9.02 -0.28
N GLN A 69 -5.25 8.25 -1.26
CA GLN A 69 -4.27 8.76 -2.24
C GLN A 69 -4.90 9.85 -3.10
N VAL A 70 -6.07 9.59 -3.67
CA VAL A 70 -6.78 10.57 -4.51
C VAL A 70 -7.09 11.84 -3.71
N ALA A 71 -7.62 11.72 -2.49
CA ALA A 71 -7.89 12.88 -1.65
C ALA A 71 -6.64 13.76 -1.41
N ARG A 72 -5.47 13.13 -1.17
CA ARG A 72 -4.21 13.84 -0.97
C ARG A 72 -3.70 14.52 -2.24
N GLU A 73 -3.87 13.89 -3.40
CA GLU A 73 -3.50 14.47 -4.70
C GLU A 73 -4.24 15.79 -4.96
N TYR A 74 -5.51 15.90 -4.52
CA TYR A 74 -6.32 17.11 -4.63
C TYR A 74 -6.25 18.05 -3.41
N GLY A 75 -5.43 17.73 -2.39
CA GLY A 75 -5.34 18.54 -1.17
C GLY A 75 -6.59 18.50 -0.28
N ILE A 76 -7.45 17.50 -0.44
CA ILE A 76 -8.70 17.34 0.31
C ILE A 76 -8.46 16.44 1.52
N ARG A 77 -9.09 16.77 2.64
CA ARG A 77 -9.06 15.91 3.83
C ARG A 77 -9.64 14.52 3.48
N PRO A 78 -8.91 13.41 3.69
CA PRO A 78 -9.38 12.07 3.30
C PRO A 78 -10.75 11.69 3.86
N SER A 79 -11.06 12.08 5.10
CA SER A 79 -12.36 11.82 5.72
C SER A 79 -13.52 12.47 4.97
N VAL A 80 -13.33 13.69 4.46
CA VAL A 80 -14.33 14.41 3.65
C VAL A 80 -14.52 13.71 2.32
N PHE A 81 -13.42 13.43 1.62
CA PHE A 81 -13.44 12.78 0.31
C PHE A 81 -14.08 11.38 0.39
N ILE A 82 -13.65 10.54 1.33
CA ILE A 82 -14.22 9.21 1.56
C ILE A 82 -15.71 9.30 1.89
N GLY A 83 -16.12 10.28 2.71
CA GLY A 83 -17.52 10.52 3.00
C GLY A 83 -18.35 10.90 1.78
N ARG A 84 -17.79 11.64 0.81
CA ARG A 84 -18.46 11.99 -0.46
C ARG A 84 -18.60 10.76 -1.36
N ILE A 85 -17.52 9.99 -1.54
CA ILE A 85 -17.55 8.74 -2.33
C ILE A 85 -18.56 7.74 -1.77
N ARG A 86 -18.60 7.55 -0.44
CA ARG A 86 -19.56 6.65 0.22
C ARG A 86 -21.02 7.07 0.06
N ARG A 87 -21.30 8.35 -0.24
CA ARG A 87 -22.63 8.86 -0.58
C ARG A 87 -22.96 8.73 -2.07
N GLY A 88 -22.09 8.08 -2.85
CA GLY A 88 -22.27 7.88 -4.29
C GLY A 88 -21.89 9.09 -5.14
N TRP A 89 -21.07 10.02 -4.64
CA TRP A 89 -20.54 11.11 -5.48
C TRP A 89 -19.50 10.56 -6.44
N SER A 90 -19.46 11.10 -7.66
CA SER A 90 -18.35 10.81 -8.59
C SER A 90 -17.04 11.38 -8.06
N VAL A 91 -15.90 10.91 -8.58
CA VAL A 91 -14.57 11.39 -8.19
C VAL A 91 -14.43 12.88 -8.49
N GLU A 92 -14.91 13.33 -9.66
CA GLU A 92 -14.87 14.73 -10.10
C GLU A 92 -15.65 15.62 -9.12
N ARG A 93 -16.87 15.21 -8.75
CA ARG A 93 -17.68 15.94 -7.77
C ARG A 93 -17.08 15.86 -6.36
N ALA A 94 -16.42 14.76 -6.02
CA ALA A 94 -15.80 14.60 -4.71
C ALA A 94 -14.53 15.45 -4.56
N THR A 95 -13.92 15.88 -5.67
CA THR A 95 -12.72 16.72 -5.73
C THR A 95 -12.99 18.23 -5.82
N SER A 96 -14.22 18.66 -6.12
CA SER A 96 -14.68 20.05 -5.95
C SER A 96 -14.98 20.42 -4.51
#